data_AF-X7F599-F1
#
_entry.id   AF-X7F599-F1
#
_cell.length_a   1.000
_cell.length_b   1.000
_cell.length_c   1.000
_cell.angle_alpha   90.00
_cell.angle_beta   90.00
_cell.angle_gamma   90.00
#
_symmetry.space_group_name_H-M   'P 1'
#
loop_
_entity.id
_entity.type
_entity.pdbx_description
1 polymer ?
#
loop_
_entity_poly.entity_id
_entity_poly.type
_entity_poly.pdbx_seq_one_letter_code
_entity_poly.pdbx_strand_id
1 'polypeptide(L)'
;MSRSPELFGLTFGGIAVVLGASYILADQFVVDLPAPARGGVPLVGAASADEVPAEATVQAASAGTETAPSPSREGDFGLGRAALPEEVAAWDIDIRPDGQGLPEGSGDVWTGEELFVEQCAMCHGDFGEGAGRWPQLAMGQGTLEGPDPVKTVGSYWPYLSTVWDYVHRAMPFGNAQSLSPDEVYAITAYILYLNEVVEDDFVLSRESFAEVTMPNEDNFYMDDRPEVELARFSEAPCMEACKDGVEITMHARVLDVTPEGGGDGGGIDLEGSSGSPGDAAPEPAAAPADPEPAADPEPATEAAAAGPDPALVETGAQVFRKCQACHEVGEDAANRVGPHLTDLVGRPIGSVDGFNYSAVFEEARAAGDVWTEEHLAEFLADPRGTYPGTKMSFGGLRKDDEIAALVAYLRSAGAE
;
A
#
# COMPACT_ATOMS: atom_id res chain seq x y z
N MET A 1 -43.89 27.03 -59.89
CA MET A 1 -44.87 25.97 -59.61
C MET A 1 -44.47 24.69 -60.34
N SER A 2 -44.02 23.69 -59.59
CA SER A 2 -43.83 22.28 -59.98
C SER A 2 -43.73 21.52 -58.63
N ARG A 3 -44.85 21.13 -58.01
CA ARG A 3 -45.53 19.81 -58.09
C ARG A 3 -44.60 18.61 -57.92
N SER A 4 -44.31 18.27 -56.67
CA SER A 4 -44.05 16.88 -56.25
C SER A 4 -44.35 16.68 -54.74
N PRO A 5 -45.61 16.80 -54.30
CA PRO A 5 -46.02 16.41 -52.95
C PRO A 5 -45.72 14.92 -52.63
N GLU A 6 -45.51 14.09 -53.65
CA GLU A 6 -45.13 12.67 -53.50
C GLU A 6 -43.73 12.48 -52.89
N LEU A 7 -42.81 13.41 -53.10
CA LEU A 7 -41.43 13.31 -52.57
C LEU A 7 -41.36 13.57 -51.07
N PHE A 8 -42.25 14.41 -50.52
CA PHE A 8 -42.33 14.62 -49.07
C PHE A 8 -43.15 13.54 -48.37
N GLY A 9 -44.13 12.95 -49.05
CA GLY A 9 -44.93 11.83 -48.52
C GLY A 9 -44.10 10.59 -48.21
N LEU A 10 -43.16 10.24 -49.10
CA LEU A 10 -42.26 9.11 -48.88
C LEU A 10 -41.29 9.33 -47.71
N THR A 11 -40.77 10.55 -47.55
CA THR A 11 -39.86 10.89 -46.45
C THR A 11 -40.56 10.92 -45.09
N PHE A 12 -41.76 11.50 -45.01
CA PHE A 12 -42.56 11.49 -43.78
C PHE A 12 -43.06 10.09 -43.42
N GLY A 13 -43.45 9.29 -44.42
CA GLY A 13 -43.83 7.89 -44.21
C GLY A 13 -42.68 7.05 -43.66
N GLY A 14 -41.47 7.22 -44.21
CA GLY A 14 -40.27 6.53 -43.72
C GLY A 14 -39.92 6.87 -42.27
N ILE A 15 -39.98 8.16 -41.90
CA ILE A 15 -39.70 8.60 -40.53
C ILE A 15 -40.74 8.05 -39.55
N ALA A 16 -42.03 8.05 -39.91
CA ALA A 16 -43.09 7.51 -39.06
C ALA A 16 -42.95 5.98 -38.85
N VAL A 17 -42.53 5.24 -39.89
CA VAL A 17 -42.28 3.79 -39.78
C VAL A 17 -41.08 3.50 -38.88
N VAL A 18 -39.98 4.27 -39.02
CA VAL A 18 -38.79 4.09 -38.17
C VAL A 18 -39.10 4.42 -36.71
N LEU A 19 -39.75 5.57 -36.44
CA LEU A 19 -40.11 5.95 -35.07
C LEU A 19 -41.14 4.99 -34.46
N GLY A 20 -42.11 4.51 -35.25
CA GLY A 20 -43.08 3.51 -34.80
C GLY A 20 -42.44 2.16 -34.49
N ALA A 21 -41.51 1.70 -35.32
CA ALA A 21 -40.74 0.48 -35.06
C ALA A 21 -39.84 0.63 -33.82
N SER A 22 -39.16 1.77 -33.66
CA SER A 22 -38.35 2.06 -32.47
C SER A 22 -39.19 2.08 -31.18
N TYR A 23 -40.40 2.65 -31.21
CA TYR A 23 -41.31 2.65 -30.06
C TYR A 23 -41.78 1.24 -29.70
N ILE A 24 -42.17 0.43 -30.70
CA ILE A 24 -42.66 -0.94 -30.47
C ILE A 24 -41.54 -1.88 -30.01
N LEU A 25 -40.32 -1.73 -30.52
CA LEU A 25 -39.18 -2.57 -30.15
C LEU A 25 -38.53 -2.16 -28.81
N ALA A 26 -38.62 -0.89 -28.42
CA ALA A 26 -38.08 -0.42 -27.14
C ALA A 26 -38.76 -1.08 -25.93
N ASP A 27 -40.07 -1.34 -26.00
CA ASP A 27 -40.82 -1.98 -24.91
C ASP A 27 -40.65 -3.52 -24.87
N GLN A 28 -40.09 -4.15 -25.90
CA GLN A 28 -39.95 -5.61 -25.96
C GLN A 28 -38.77 -6.17 -25.15
N PHE A 29 -37.84 -5.31 -24.72
CA PHE A 29 -36.67 -5.68 -23.90
C PHE A 29 -36.67 -5.08 -22.49
N VAL A 30 -37.72 -4.33 -22.13
CA VAL A 30 -37.93 -3.88 -20.75
C VAL A 30 -38.71 -4.95 -20.01
N VAL A 31 -38.00 -5.74 -19.20
CA VAL A 31 -38.64 -6.64 -18.24
C VAL A 31 -39.32 -5.77 -17.18
N ASP A 32 -40.64 -5.84 -17.08
CA ASP A 32 -41.41 -5.17 -16.04
C ASP A 32 -40.96 -5.75 -14.68
N LEU A 33 -40.24 -4.96 -13.89
CA LEU A 33 -39.90 -5.32 -12.50
C LEU A 33 -41.20 -5.52 -11.71
N PRO A 34 -41.45 -6.70 -11.12
CA PRO A 34 -42.63 -6.91 -10.32
C PRO A 34 -42.63 -5.95 -9.11
N ALA A 35 -43.76 -5.29 -8.88
CA ALA A 35 -43.95 -4.40 -7.74
C ALA A 35 -43.72 -5.19 -6.43
N PRO A 36 -42.76 -4.75 -5.59
CA PRO A 36 -42.86 -3.43 -4.98
C PRO A 36 -41.64 -2.50 -5.20
N ALA A 37 -40.97 -2.54 -6.35
CA ALA A 37 -39.86 -1.62 -6.63
C ALA A 37 -40.29 -0.19 -7.09
N ARG A 38 -41.59 0.15 -7.04
CA ARG A 38 -42.13 1.48 -7.44
C ARG A 38 -42.54 2.36 -6.25
N GLY A 39 -42.28 1.93 -5.02
CA GLY A 39 -42.39 2.78 -3.83
C GLY A 39 -41.02 3.39 -3.53
N GLY A 40 -40.91 4.71 -3.55
CA GLY A 40 -39.66 5.40 -3.20
C GLY A 40 -39.12 4.90 -1.87
N VAL A 41 -37.82 4.59 -1.85
CA VAL A 41 -37.08 4.35 -0.61
C VAL A 41 -37.29 5.60 0.27
N PRO A 42 -37.95 5.50 1.44
CA PRO A 42 -37.90 6.60 2.36
C PRO A 42 -36.45 6.73 2.79
N LEU A 43 -35.85 7.89 2.57
CA LEU A 43 -34.64 8.30 3.25
C LEU A 43 -34.87 8.02 4.74
N VAL A 44 -34.15 7.04 5.27
CA VAL A 44 -34.09 6.80 6.71
C VAL A 44 -33.43 8.04 7.29
N GLY A 45 -34.26 9.00 7.70
CA GLY A 45 -33.84 10.08 8.57
C GLY A 45 -33.29 9.46 9.85
N ALA A 46 -32.19 10.01 10.35
CA ALA A 46 -31.57 9.63 11.60
C ALA A 46 -32.66 9.50 12.69
N ALA A 47 -32.98 8.27 13.06
CA ALA A 47 -33.83 8.01 14.20
C ALA A 47 -33.02 8.39 15.45
N SER A 48 -33.53 9.42 16.13
CA SER A 48 -33.03 9.88 17.42
C SER A 48 -33.10 8.75 18.44
N ALA A 49 -32.11 8.71 19.35
CA ALA A 49 -31.87 7.64 20.32
C ALA A 49 -32.85 7.60 21.50
N ASP A 50 -34.15 7.79 21.27
CA ASP A 50 -35.18 7.72 22.31
C ASP A 50 -36.37 6.92 21.79
N GLU A 51 -36.35 5.60 22.00
CA GLU A 51 -37.50 4.74 22.31
C GLU A 51 -37.12 3.25 22.14
N VAL A 52 -36.59 2.63 23.20
CA VAL A 52 -36.54 1.17 23.34
C VAL A 52 -37.54 0.78 24.42
N PRO A 53 -38.71 0.18 24.10
CA PRO A 53 -39.54 -0.42 25.13
C PRO A 53 -38.93 -1.77 25.53
N ALA A 54 -38.63 -1.86 26.83
CA ALA A 54 -38.25 -3.08 27.51
C ALA A 54 -39.40 -4.10 27.45
N GLU A 55 -39.11 -5.29 26.91
CA GLU A 55 -39.51 -6.61 27.43
C GLU A 55 -39.18 -7.68 26.38
N ALA A 56 -38.03 -8.33 26.54
CA ALA A 56 -37.77 -9.63 25.94
C ALA A 56 -37.20 -10.53 27.03
N THR A 57 -38.08 -11.30 27.66
CA THR A 57 -37.77 -12.38 28.60
C THR A 57 -36.72 -13.34 28.02
N VAL A 58 -35.62 -13.49 28.74
CA VAL A 58 -34.58 -14.49 28.49
C VAL A 58 -35.17 -15.88 28.78
N GLN A 59 -35.31 -16.71 27.75
CA GLN A 59 -35.54 -18.14 27.93
C GLN A 59 -34.28 -18.89 27.53
N ALA A 60 -33.59 -19.45 28.53
CA ALA A 60 -32.44 -20.30 28.35
C ALA A 60 -32.83 -21.58 27.58
N ALA A 61 -32.20 -21.81 26.44
CA ALA A 61 -32.26 -23.06 25.71
C ALA A 61 -30.87 -23.70 25.70
N SER A 62 -30.86 -24.99 25.99
CA SER A 62 -29.74 -25.84 26.34
C SER A 62 -28.77 -26.07 25.17
N ALA A 63 -27.49 -26.27 25.52
CA ALA A 63 -26.43 -26.68 24.60
C ALA A 63 -26.81 -27.98 23.86
N GLY A 64 -26.99 -27.87 22.55
CA GLY A 64 -27.09 -28.96 21.60
C GLY A 64 -26.31 -28.56 20.35
N THR A 65 -25.29 -29.35 20.03
CA THR A 65 -24.47 -29.20 18.82
C THR A 65 -25.32 -29.54 17.59
N GLU A 66 -26.04 -28.56 17.05
CA GLU A 66 -26.69 -28.68 15.75
C GLU A 66 -26.36 -27.47 14.88
N THR A 67 -25.59 -27.73 13.83
CA THR A 67 -25.29 -26.83 12.71
C THR A 67 -26.53 -26.68 11.82
N ALA A 68 -27.62 -26.14 12.38
CA ALA A 68 -28.82 -25.86 11.62
C ALA A 68 -28.71 -24.46 10.96
N PRO A 69 -29.01 -24.31 9.66
CA PRO A 69 -29.09 -23.00 9.04
C PRO A 69 -30.18 -22.18 9.75
N SER A 70 -29.84 -20.93 10.11
CA SER A 70 -30.80 -20.02 10.75
C SER A 70 -32.07 -19.90 9.89
N PRO A 71 -33.27 -20.10 10.46
CA PRO A 71 -34.50 -19.83 9.74
C PRO A 71 -34.58 -18.33 9.44
N SER A 72 -34.73 -18.00 8.16
CA SER A 72 -34.97 -16.63 7.72
C SER A 72 -36.22 -16.08 8.41
N ARG A 73 -36.07 -14.94 9.09
CA ARG A 73 -37.23 -14.13 9.46
C ARG A 73 -37.88 -13.68 8.15
N GLU A 74 -39.20 -13.89 8.03
CA GLU A 74 -39.98 -13.73 6.79
C GLU A 74 -39.64 -12.43 6.05
N GLY A 75 -39.09 -12.55 4.83
CA GLY A 75 -38.82 -11.41 3.93
C GLY A 75 -37.48 -11.39 3.20
N ASP A 76 -36.63 -12.42 3.29
CA ASP A 76 -35.28 -12.41 2.72
C ASP A 76 -35.13 -13.28 1.45
N PHE A 77 -34.17 -12.96 0.57
CA PHE A 77 -33.91 -13.65 -0.71
C PHE A 77 -33.37 -15.08 -0.54
N GLY A 78 -33.08 -15.52 0.70
CA GLY A 78 -32.58 -16.86 1.00
C GLY A 78 -31.15 -17.11 0.53
N LEU A 79 -30.34 -16.06 0.42
CA LEU A 79 -28.93 -16.14 0.02
C LEU A 79 -28.02 -16.06 1.26
N GLY A 80 -26.91 -16.80 1.23
CA GLY A 80 -25.88 -16.78 2.28
C GLY A 80 -26.25 -17.59 3.53
N ARG A 81 -25.48 -17.38 4.60
CA ARG A 81 -25.69 -17.94 5.94
C ARG A 81 -25.28 -16.92 7.00
N ALA A 82 -25.72 -17.13 8.23
CA ALA A 82 -25.19 -16.36 9.36
C ALA A 82 -23.66 -16.55 9.45
N ALA A 83 -22.94 -15.44 9.67
CA ALA A 83 -21.53 -15.46 9.99
C ALA A 83 -21.31 -16.08 11.37
N LEU A 84 -20.28 -16.92 11.49
CA LEU A 84 -19.89 -17.48 12.79
C LEU A 84 -19.17 -16.40 13.60
N PRO A 85 -19.26 -16.42 14.95
CA PRO A 85 -18.55 -15.48 15.80
C PRO A 85 -17.04 -15.43 15.51
N GLU A 86 -16.43 -16.57 15.20
CA GLU A 86 -14.99 -16.66 14.90
C GLU A 86 -14.64 -16.00 13.56
N GLU A 87 -15.55 -16.01 12.59
CA GLU A 87 -15.35 -15.35 11.29
C GLU A 87 -15.44 -13.83 11.42
N VAL A 88 -16.41 -13.37 12.23
CA VAL A 88 -16.53 -11.95 12.56
C VAL A 88 -15.29 -11.50 13.31
N ALA A 89 -14.89 -12.21 14.38
CA ALA A 89 -13.70 -11.84 15.16
C ALA A 89 -12.39 -11.84 14.35
N ALA A 90 -12.28 -12.66 13.30
CA ALA A 90 -11.10 -12.70 12.44
C ALA A 90 -11.04 -11.53 11.44
N TRP A 91 -12.18 -10.94 11.07
CA TRP A 91 -12.26 -9.92 10.01
C TRP A 91 -12.60 -8.53 10.56
N ASP A 92 -13.37 -8.47 11.64
CA ASP A 92 -13.83 -7.27 12.31
C ASP A 92 -12.83 -6.86 13.40
N ILE A 93 -11.72 -6.30 12.94
CA ILE A 93 -10.64 -5.75 13.76
C ILE A 93 -10.62 -4.21 13.70
N ASP A 94 -11.76 -3.57 13.42
CA ASP A 94 -11.86 -2.12 13.30
C ASP A 94 -11.69 -1.45 14.67
N ILE A 95 -10.90 -0.38 14.72
CA ILE A 95 -10.80 0.44 15.93
C ILE A 95 -11.45 1.79 15.68
N ARG A 96 -12.50 2.06 16.46
CA ARG A 96 -13.21 3.32 16.40
C ARG A 96 -12.52 4.41 17.22
N PRO A 97 -12.77 5.70 16.93
CA PRO A 97 -12.19 6.81 17.69
C PRO A 97 -12.46 6.78 19.20
N ASP A 98 -13.56 6.15 19.63
CA ASP A 98 -13.91 5.96 21.04
C ASP A 98 -13.22 4.75 21.71
N GLY A 99 -12.32 4.07 21.00
CA GLY A 99 -11.62 2.88 21.46
C GLY A 99 -12.42 1.57 21.37
N GLN A 100 -13.64 1.60 20.83
CA GLN A 100 -14.38 0.37 20.54
C GLN A 100 -13.61 -0.47 19.51
N GLY A 101 -13.45 -1.76 19.82
CA GLY A 101 -12.69 -2.73 19.01
C GLY A 101 -11.30 -3.05 19.55
N LEU A 102 -10.76 -2.26 20.48
CA LEU A 102 -9.41 -2.46 21.00
C LEU A 102 -9.28 -3.82 21.73
N PRO A 103 -8.28 -4.64 21.36
CA PRO A 103 -7.96 -5.84 22.13
C PRO A 103 -7.27 -5.47 23.46
N GLU A 104 -7.29 -6.41 24.40
CA GLU A 104 -6.45 -6.34 25.60
C GLU A 104 -4.97 -6.32 25.21
N GLY A 105 -4.18 -5.49 25.89
CA GLY A 105 -2.75 -5.39 25.66
C GLY A 105 -2.15 -4.07 26.12
N SER A 106 -0.83 -3.98 26.05
CA SER A 106 -0.06 -2.77 26.36
C SER A 106 1.31 -2.78 25.71
N GLY A 107 1.88 -1.60 25.47
CA GLY A 107 3.24 -1.43 25.00
C GLY A 107 3.82 -0.07 25.36
N ASP A 108 5.10 -0.05 25.71
CA ASP A 108 5.85 1.16 26.02
C ASP A 108 6.65 1.68 24.82
N VAL A 109 7.11 2.94 24.92
CA VAL A 109 7.86 3.63 23.86
C VAL A 109 9.15 2.90 23.50
N TRP A 110 9.90 2.40 24.47
CA TRP A 110 11.21 1.75 24.24
C TRP A 110 11.09 0.41 23.54
N THR A 111 10.11 -0.40 23.93
CA THR A 111 9.75 -1.63 23.20
C THR A 111 9.30 -1.29 21.79
N GLY A 112 8.57 -0.19 21.64
CA GLY A 112 8.12 0.34 20.35
C GLY A 112 9.27 0.74 19.44
N GLU A 113 10.29 1.40 19.97
CA GLU A 113 11.50 1.79 19.22
C GLU A 113 12.22 0.56 18.66
N GLU A 114 12.47 -0.46 19.49
CA GLU A 114 13.15 -1.68 19.05
C GLU A 114 12.39 -2.38 17.92
N LEU A 115 11.06 -2.51 18.07
CA LEU A 115 10.19 -3.09 17.05
C LEU A 115 10.15 -2.24 15.78
N PHE A 116 10.10 -0.91 15.93
CA PHE A 116 10.05 0.02 14.80
C PHE A 116 11.35 -0.02 13.98
N VAL A 117 12.51 -0.06 14.65
CA VAL A 117 13.81 -0.21 13.97
C VAL A 117 13.88 -1.53 13.20
N GLU A 118 13.36 -2.62 13.78
CA GLU A 118 13.39 -3.94 13.15
C GLU A 118 12.40 -4.07 11.97
N GLN A 119 11.20 -3.53 12.11
CA GLN A 119 10.08 -3.84 11.22
C GLN A 119 9.61 -2.68 10.35
N CYS A 120 9.98 -1.44 10.67
CA CYS A 120 9.40 -0.22 10.06
C CYS A 120 10.46 0.71 9.45
N ALA A 121 11.61 0.88 10.12
CA ALA A 121 12.58 1.93 9.82
C ALA A 121 13.22 1.80 8.42
N MET A 122 13.23 0.60 7.83
CA MET A 122 13.73 0.40 6.46
C MET A 122 13.01 1.28 5.41
N CYS A 123 11.75 1.61 5.68
CA CYS A 123 10.91 2.47 4.87
C CYS A 123 10.64 3.80 5.57
N HIS A 124 10.38 3.79 6.87
CA HIS A 124 9.94 4.99 7.58
C HIS A 124 11.07 5.83 8.19
N GLY A 125 12.33 5.43 8.05
CA GLY A 125 13.46 6.07 8.76
C GLY A 125 13.49 5.67 10.24
N ASP A 126 14.57 5.93 10.95
CA ASP A 126 14.70 5.51 12.36
C ASP A 126 13.80 6.36 13.29
N PHE A 127 13.50 7.60 12.87
CA PHE A 127 12.71 8.59 13.61
C PHE A 127 11.40 8.94 12.89
N GLY A 128 10.92 8.09 11.98
CA GLY A 128 9.69 8.34 11.23
C GLY A 128 9.82 9.43 10.16
N GLU A 129 11.03 9.83 9.79
CA GLU A 129 11.34 10.90 8.83
C GLU A 129 11.17 10.49 7.35
N GLY A 130 10.89 9.21 7.10
CA GLY A 130 10.75 8.61 5.77
C GLY A 130 12.10 8.34 5.10
N ALA A 131 12.36 7.09 4.74
CA ALA A 131 13.52 6.72 3.94
C ALA A 131 13.25 6.93 2.45
N GLY A 132 13.97 7.87 1.82
CA GLY A 132 13.84 8.14 0.39
C GLY A 132 12.49 8.78 0.02
N ARG A 133 11.58 8.01 -0.59
CA ARG A 133 10.23 8.47 -0.99
C ARG A 133 9.10 7.77 -0.24
N TRP A 134 9.43 6.99 0.78
CA TRP A 134 8.44 6.36 1.64
C TRP A 134 7.77 7.39 2.56
N PRO A 135 6.55 7.11 3.08
CA PRO A 135 5.81 8.06 3.90
C PRO A 135 6.54 8.47 5.18
N GLN A 136 6.50 9.77 5.45
CA GLN A 136 6.90 10.35 6.74
C GLN A 136 5.80 10.13 7.76
N LEU A 137 6.16 9.59 8.92
CA LEU A 137 5.25 9.33 10.04
C LEU A 137 5.31 10.42 11.11
N ALA A 138 6.41 11.16 11.18
CA ALA A 138 6.65 12.25 12.12
C ALA A 138 7.12 13.54 11.43
N MET A 139 7.14 14.65 12.20
CA MET A 139 7.38 16.04 11.76
C MET A 139 6.17 16.69 11.03
N GLY A 140 6.36 17.91 10.52
CA GLY A 140 5.35 18.63 9.71
C GLY A 140 4.39 19.50 10.51
N GLN A 141 4.58 19.64 11.82
CA GLN A 141 3.80 20.53 12.68
C GLN A 141 3.83 21.97 12.13
N GLY A 142 2.66 22.59 12.04
CA GLY A 142 2.52 23.97 11.54
C GLY A 142 2.69 24.15 10.03
N THR A 143 2.86 23.08 9.25
CA THR A 143 3.05 23.19 7.79
C THR A 143 1.74 23.18 6.98
N LEU A 144 0.59 22.91 7.61
CA LEU A 144 -0.69 22.67 6.91
C LEU A 144 -1.20 23.85 6.07
N GLU A 145 -0.82 25.09 6.41
CA GLU A 145 -1.19 26.29 5.67
C GLU A 145 -0.20 26.63 4.53
N GLY A 146 0.92 25.91 4.45
CA GLY A 146 1.97 26.15 3.47
C GLY A 146 1.61 25.66 2.06
N PRO A 147 2.37 26.08 1.04
CA PRO A 147 2.18 25.61 -0.34
C PRO A 147 2.45 24.11 -0.50
N ASP A 148 3.34 23.55 0.34
CA ASP A 148 3.72 22.14 0.35
C ASP A 148 3.58 21.57 1.79
N PRO A 149 2.36 21.23 2.23
CA PRO A 149 2.13 20.76 3.60
C PRO A 149 2.70 19.35 3.81
N VAL A 150 3.34 19.15 4.97
CA VAL A 150 3.87 17.85 5.41
C VAL A 150 2.86 17.22 6.37
N LYS A 151 2.07 16.28 5.85
CA LYS A 151 0.92 15.67 6.53
C LYS A 151 1.28 14.30 7.10
N THR A 152 1.52 14.26 8.41
CA THR A 152 2.00 13.08 9.14
C THR A 152 0.99 12.69 10.22
N VAL A 153 1.34 11.70 11.05
CA VAL A 153 0.50 11.30 12.18
C VAL A 153 0.30 12.46 13.14
N GLY A 154 1.37 13.14 13.58
CA GLY A 154 1.27 14.25 14.53
C GLY A 154 0.78 15.57 13.93
N SER A 155 1.05 15.83 12.63
CA SER A 155 0.65 17.11 12.03
C SER A 155 -0.77 17.12 11.49
N TYR A 156 -1.32 15.96 11.12
CA TYR A 156 -2.57 15.91 10.35
C TYR A 156 -3.61 14.92 10.87
N TRP A 157 -3.23 13.77 11.41
CA TRP A 157 -4.23 12.73 11.71
C TRP A 157 -5.10 13.12 12.93
N PRO A 158 -6.43 12.89 12.89
CA PRO A 158 -7.32 13.32 13.96
C PRO A 158 -7.43 12.33 15.11
N TYR A 159 -7.22 11.03 14.88
CA TYR A 159 -7.50 10.01 15.89
C TYR A 159 -6.40 8.97 15.97
N LEU A 160 -6.06 8.58 17.20
CA LEU A 160 -5.11 7.51 17.49
C LEU A 160 -5.61 6.15 17.00
N SER A 161 -6.94 5.94 17.00
CA SER A 161 -7.60 4.72 16.52
C SER A 161 -7.15 4.34 15.12
N THR A 162 -7.02 5.32 14.23
CA THR A 162 -6.59 5.12 12.85
C THR A 162 -5.15 4.63 12.78
N VAL A 163 -4.26 5.12 13.65
CA VAL A 163 -2.86 4.67 13.71
C VAL A 163 -2.82 3.21 14.11
N TRP A 164 -3.50 2.86 15.22
CA TRP A 164 -3.51 1.49 15.72
C TRP A 164 -4.13 0.51 14.71
N ASP A 165 -5.33 0.79 14.19
CA ASP A 165 -6.04 -0.10 13.25
C ASP A 165 -5.21 -0.29 11.97
N TYR A 166 -4.73 0.81 11.39
CA TYR A 166 -3.97 0.73 10.14
C TYR A 166 -2.65 -0.03 10.31
N VAL A 167 -1.92 0.20 11.41
CA VAL A 167 -0.68 -0.54 11.69
C VAL A 167 -0.99 -2.03 11.88
N HIS A 168 -1.99 -2.38 12.69
CA HIS A 168 -2.36 -3.77 12.93
C HIS A 168 -2.83 -4.49 11.64
N ARG A 169 -3.65 -3.81 10.84
CA ARG A 169 -4.32 -4.39 9.67
C ARG A 169 -3.43 -4.45 8.44
N ALA A 170 -2.56 -3.47 8.23
CA ALA A 170 -1.90 -3.25 6.94
C ALA A 170 -0.37 -3.15 7.01
N MET A 171 0.23 -3.14 8.21
CA MET A 171 1.68 -3.06 8.37
C MET A 171 2.26 -4.31 9.05
N PRO A 172 3.56 -4.61 8.82
CA PRO A 172 4.49 -3.98 7.88
C PRO A 172 4.10 -4.19 6.40
N PHE A 173 4.45 -3.25 5.52
CA PHE A 173 4.13 -3.37 4.09
C PHE A 173 4.79 -4.63 3.48
N GLY A 174 3.96 -5.51 2.93
CA GLY A 174 4.38 -6.81 2.39
C GLY A 174 4.36 -7.97 3.39
N ASN A 175 4.09 -7.70 4.67
CA ASN A 175 3.90 -8.70 5.73
C ASN A 175 2.79 -8.26 6.72
N ALA A 176 1.69 -7.72 6.21
CA ALA A 176 0.60 -7.20 7.01
C ALA A 176 -0.03 -8.26 7.93
N GLN A 177 -0.60 -7.83 9.06
CA GLN A 177 -1.19 -8.69 10.10
C GLN A 177 -0.19 -9.67 10.76
N SER A 178 1.11 -9.37 10.71
CA SER A 178 2.14 -10.15 11.40
C SER A 178 2.36 -9.73 12.86
N LEU A 179 1.84 -8.56 13.26
CA LEU A 179 2.05 -7.97 14.57
C LEU A 179 0.97 -8.42 15.57
N SER A 180 1.40 -8.77 16.77
CA SER A 180 0.51 -8.99 17.92
C SER A 180 -0.03 -7.66 18.47
N PRO A 181 -1.15 -7.68 19.22
CA PRO A 181 -1.70 -6.49 19.85
C PRO A 181 -0.71 -5.66 20.68
N ASP A 182 0.12 -6.33 21.50
CA ASP A 182 1.12 -5.67 22.34
C ASP A 182 2.20 -4.97 21.50
N GLU A 183 2.65 -5.61 20.41
CA GLU A 183 3.60 -5.00 19.47
C GLU A 183 3.01 -3.76 18.78
N VAL A 184 1.72 -3.81 18.40
CA VAL A 184 1.04 -2.64 17.81
C VAL A 184 0.89 -1.51 18.83
N TYR A 185 0.56 -1.80 20.09
CA TYR A 185 0.53 -0.80 21.15
C TYR A 185 1.90 -0.14 21.34
N ALA A 186 2.97 -0.94 21.40
CA ALA A 186 4.34 -0.44 21.57
C ALA A 186 4.77 0.44 20.38
N ILE A 187 4.58 -0.02 19.14
CA ILE A 187 4.88 0.76 17.93
C ILE A 187 4.07 2.06 17.91
N THR A 188 2.79 2.00 18.30
CA THR A 188 1.93 3.20 18.36
C THR A 188 2.42 4.19 19.41
N ALA A 189 2.84 3.72 20.60
CA ALA A 189 3.45 4.56 21.63
C ALA A 189 4.73 5.26 21.12
N TYR A 190 5.59 4.53 20.40
CA TYR A 190 6.78 5.12 19.78
C TYR A 190 6.45 6.17 18.71
N ILE A 191 5.45 5.92 17.84
CA ILE A 191 5.00 6.90 16.85
C ILE A 191 4.45 8.18 17.53
N LEU A 192 3.74 8.04 18.65
CA LEU A 192 3.27 9.18 19.45
C LEU A 192 4.45 9.97 20.03
N TYR A 193 5.47 9.29 20.55
CA TYR A 193 6.70 9.90 21.07
C TYR A 193 7.45 10.67 19.98
N LEU A 194 7.63 10.09 18.79
CA LEU A 194 8.24 10.77 17.64
C LEU A 194 7.51 12.04 17.21
N ASN A 195 6.21 12.14 17.54
CA ASN A 195 5.37 13.29 17.23
C ASN A 195 5.19 14.25 18.41
N GLU A 196 5.95 14.07 19.49
CA GLU A 196 5.90 14.89 20.72
C GLU A 196 4.50 14.92 21.36
N VAL A 197 3.73 13.85 21.20
CA VAL A 197 2.39 13.71 21.81
C VAL A 197 2.47 13.11 23.21
N VAL A 198 3.48 12.27 23.46
CA VAL A 198 3.73 11.59 24.74
C VAL A 198 5.23 11.62 25.06
N GLU A 199 5.56 11.42 26.34
CA GLU A 199 6.94 11.32 26.84
C GLU A 199 7.49 9.89 26.67
N ASP A 200 8.79 9.70 26.89
CA ASP A 200 9.52 8.44 26.69
C ASP A 200 9.18 7.33 27.71
N ASP A 201 8.57 7.67 28.85
CA ASP A 201 8.11 6.73 29.88
C ASP A 201 6.64 6.30 29.71
N PHE A 202 5.99 6.75 28.63
CA PHE A 202 4.59 6.46 28.37
C PHE A 202 4.34 4.99 28.02
N VAL A 203 3.22 4.46 28.54
CA VAL A 203 2.72 3.12 28.23
C VAL A 203 1.33 3.23 27.64
N LEU A 204 1.18 2.84 26.39
CA LEU A 204 -0.12 2.77 25.74
C LEU A 204 -0.79 1.43 26.06
N SER A 205 -2.03 1.48 26.53
CA SER A 205 -2.87 0.32 26.74
C SER A 205 -4.29 0.61 26.30
N ARG A 206 -5.16 -0.41 26.34
CA ARG A 206 -6.59 -0.23 26.12
C ARG A 206 -7.20 0.84 27.04
N GLU A 207 -6.75 0.91 28.28
CA GLU A 207 -7.24 1.86 29.29
C GLU A 207 -6.72 3.28 29.06
N SER A 208 -5.44 3.44 28.71
CA SER A 208 -4.85 4.77 28.48
C SER A 208 -5.15 5.34 27.08
N PHE A 209 -5.70 4.52 26.17
CA PHE A 209 -5.95 4.91 24.78
C PHE A 209 -6.79 6.18 24.64
N ALA A 210 -7.88 6.28 25.41
CA ALA A 210 -8.81 7.41 25.36
C ALA A 210 -8.26 8.69 25.99
N GLU A 211 -7.11 8.62 26.68
CA GLU A 211 -6.45 9.77 27.29
C GLU A 211 -5.57 10.53 26.28
N VAL A 212 -5.26 9.92 25.13
CA VAL A 212 -4.44 10.53 24.09
C VAL A 212 -5.30 11.32 23.11
N THR A 213 -5.08 12.64 23.04
CA THR A 213 -5.72 13.54 22.07
C THR A 213 -4.72 13.91 20.98
N MET A 214 -5.09 13.73 19.71
CA MET A 214 -4.20 14.06 18.60
C MET A 214 -4.22 15.58 18.31
N PRO A 215 -3.10 16.20 17.91
CA PRO A 215 -3.04 17.66 17.73
C PRO A 215 -4.00 18.25 16.70
N ASN A 216 -4.47 17.46 15.74
CA ASN A 216 -5.29 17.92 14.62
C ASN A 216 -6.73 17.37 14.63
N GLU A 217 -7.20 16.88 15.78
CA GLU A 217 -8.52 16.25 15.94
C GLU A 217 -9.68 17.16 15.49
N ASP A 218 -9.68 18.42 15.91
CA ASP A 218 -10.77 19.38 15.65
C ASP A 218 -10.81 19.95 14.22
N ASN A 219 -9.81 19.67 13.38
CA ASN A 219 -9.60 20.37 12.11
C ASN A 219 -10.17 19.63 10.88
N PHE A 220 -11.09 18.70 11.10
CA PHE A 220 -11.83 18.00 10.06
C PHE A 220 -13.31 18.36 10.14
N TYR A 221 -13.93 18.57 8.98
CA TYR A 221 -15.34 18.90 8.87
C TYR A 221 -16.00 18.03 7.79
N MET A 222 -17.30 17.82 7.96
CA MET A 222 -18.11 17.14 6.95
C MET A 222 -18.14 17.98 5.68
N ASP A 223 -18.12 17.29 4.53
CA ASP A 223 -18.15 17.90 3.20
C ASP A 223 -19.21 19.02 3.10
N ASP A 224 -18.74 20.25 2.89
CA ASP A 224 -19.55 21.47 2.79
C ASP A 224 -19.65 21.99 1.35
N ARG A 225 -19.18 21.22 0.36
CA ARG A 225 -19.31 21.58 -1.07
C ARG A 225 -20.74 21.90 -1.50
N PRO A 226 -21.81 21.23 -0.99
CA PRO A 226 -23.18 21.64 -1.28
C PRO A 226 -23.48 23.11 -0.92
N GLU A 227 -22.88 23.61 0.15
CA GLU A 227 -23.05 24.97 0.66
C GLU A 227 -22.10 25.97 -0.02
N VAL A 228 -20.81 25.63 -0.17
CA VAL A 228 -19.79 26.60 -0.60
C VAL A 228 -19.48 26.60 -2.10
N GLU A 229 -19.75 25.50 -2.79
CA GLU A 229 -19.39 25.29 -4.21
C GLU A 229 -20.61 25.10 -5.09
N LEU A 230 -21.51 24.18 -4.75
CA LEU A 230 -22.60 23.75 -5.63
C LEU A 230 -23.49 24.90 -6.04
N ALA A 231 -23.80 25.82 -5.11
CA ALA A 231 -24.56 27.02 -5.41
C ALA A 231 -23.89 27.90 -6.48
N ARG A 232 -22.56 28.00 -6.48
CA ARG A 232 -21.78 28.78 -7.45
C ARG A 232 -21.66 28.06 -8.79
N PHE A 233 -21.46 26.75 -8.78
CA PHE A 233 -21.23 25.96 -9.99
C PHE A 233 -22.51 25.52 -10.71
N SER A 234 -23.67 25.67 -10.07
CA SER A 234 -24.98 25.37 -10.67
C SER A 234 -25.64 26.58 -11.36
N GLU A 235 -24.97 27.73 -11.38
CA GLU A 235 -25.46 28.90 -12.13
C GLU A 235 -25.36 28.66 -13.65
N ALA A 236 -26.18 29.36 -14.42
CA ALA A 236 -26.13 29.26 -15.88
C ALA A 236 -24.75 29.72 -16.38
N PRO A 237 -24.03 28.89 -17.16
CA PRO A 237 -22.70 29.25 -17.64
C PRO A 237 -22.76 30.36 -18.69
N CYS A 238 -21.66 31.09 -18.85
CA CYS A 238 -21.50 32.02 -19.97
C CYS A 238 -21.41 31.25 -21.30
N MET A 239 -22.15 31.71 -22.31
CA MET A 239 -22.17 31.09 -23.64
C MET A 239 -21.47 31.92 -24.73
N GLU A 240 -21.37 33.23 -24.56
CA GLU A 240 -20.83 34.14 -25.58
C GLU A 240 -19.96 35.22 -24.94
N ALA A 241 -18.83 35.56 -25.59
CA ALA A 241 -17.91 36.62 -25.15
C ALA A 241 -17.46 36.52 -23.67
N CYS A 242 -17.09 35.31 -23.23
CA CYS A 242 -16.90 35.00 -21.81
C CYS A 242 -15.57 35.46 -21.18
N LYS A 243 -14.56 35.79 -21.99
CA LYS A 243 -13.23 36.23 -21.52
C LYS A 243 -12.65 37.25 -22.49
N ASP A 244 -11.85 38.17 -21.96
CA ASP A 244 -11.14 39.18 -22.74
C ASP A 244 -9.83 38.66 -23.36
N GLY A 245 -9.29 37.54 -22.86
CA GLY A 245 -8.03 36.96 -23.32
C GLY A 245 -7.84 35.49 -22.92
N VAL A 246 -6.91 34.81 -23.61
CA VAL A 246 -6.62 33.37 -23.47
C VAL A 246 -5.11 33.08 -23.46
N GLU A 247 -4.35 33.88 -22.70
CA GLU A 247 -2.91 33.69 -22.56
C GLU A 247 -2.58 32.32 -21.95
N ILE A 248 -1.53 31.68 -22.49
CA ILE A 248 -1.05 30.40 -21.97
C ILE A 248 -0.09 30.66 -20.80
N THR A 249 -0.43 30.17 -19.62
CA THR A 249 0.36 30.38 -18.39
C THR A 249 1.22 29.18 -18.01
N MET A 250 0.88 27.97 -18.45
CA MET A 250 1.59 26.74 -18.11
C MET A 250 1.55 25.74 -19.28
N HIS A 251 2.66 25.02 -19.48
CA HIS A 251 2.77 23.93 -20.45
C HIS A 251 3.28 22.67 -19.75
N ALA A 252 2.54 21.56 -19.82
CA ALA A 252 2.96 20.28 -19.23
C ALA A 252 4.32 19.79 -19.78
N ARG A 253 4.64 20.13 -21.04
CA ARG A 253 5.95 19.85 -21.67
C ARG A 253 7.13 20.55 -21.01
N VAL A 254 6.89 21.56 -20.16
CA VAL A 254 7.96 22.19 -19.38
C VAL A 254 8.39 21.27 -18.23
N LEU A 255 7.48 20.45 -17.69
CA LEU A 255 7.81 19.49 -16.63
C LEU A 255 8.40 18.19 -17.19
N ASP A 256 7.88 17.75 -18.35
CA ASP A 256 8.41 16.60 -19.12
C ASP A 256 8.63 15.30 -18.31
N VAL A 257 7.65 14.96 -17.47
CA VAL A 257 7.65 13.73 -16.64
C VAL A 257 6.67 12.66 -17.14
N THR A 258 6.13 12.82 -18.36
CA THR A 258 5.18 11.86 -18.94
C THR A 258 5.95 10.75 -19.65
N PRO A 259 5.72 9.46 -19.34
CA PRO A 259 6.41 8.38 -20.02
C PRO A 259 6.19 8.43 -21.54
N GLU A 260 7.27 8.32 -22.31
CA GLU A 260 7.19 8.24 -23.76
C GLU A 260 6.82 6.81 -24.19
N GLY A 261 5.81 6.67 -25.05
CA GLY A 261 5.60 5.42 -25.77
C GLY A 261 6.74 5.23 -26.76
N GLY A 262 7.33 4.03 -26.83
CA GLY A 262 8.46 3.68 -27.71
C GLY A 262 8.17 3.74 -29.23
N GLY A 263 7.23 4.57 -29.67
CA GLY A 263 7.04 4.98 -31.05
C GLY A 263 6.61 6.43 -31.06
N ASP A 264 7.50 7.30 -31.56
CA ASP A 264 7.30 8.69 -31.95
C ASP A 264 5.89 9.23 -31.67
N GLY A 265 5.64 9.52 -30.39
CA GLY A 265 4.40 10.13 -29.92
C GLY A 265 4.37 11.62 -30.24
N GLY A 266 4.55 11.97 -31.52
CA GLY A 266 4.21 13.27 -32.10
C GLY A 266 4.47 14.47 -31.19
N GLY A 267 5.72 14.65 -30.75
CA GLY A 267 6.21 15.97 -30.46
C GLY A 267 5.98 16.81 -31.72
N ILE A 268 4.99 17.70 -31.71
CA ILE A 268 4.96 18.77 -32.70
C ILE A 268 6.22 19.59 -32.46
N ASP A 269 7.24 19.30 -33.28
CA ASP A 269 8.45 20.07 -33.42
C ASP A 269 8.06 21.50 -33.78
N LEU A 270 7.94 22.35 -32.77
CA LEU A 270 8.02 23.78 -32.97
C LEU A 270 9.51 24.11 -32.98
N GLU A 271 10.13 23.96 -34.15
CA GLU A 271 11.46 24.48 -34.44
C GLU A 271 11.54 25.94 -34.01
N GLY A 272 12.31 26.21 -32.95
CA GLY A 272 12.61 27.59 -32.55
C GLY A 272 12.75 27.84 -31.05
N SER A 273 13.55 27.05 -30.33
CA SER A 273 14.17 27.56 -29.11
C SER A 273 15.51 26.87 -28.89
N SER A 274 16.57 27.59 -29.25
CA SER A 274 17.96 27.20 -29.02
C SER A 274 18.25 27.17 -27.52
N GLY A 275 18.24 25.99 -26.91
CA GLY A 275 18.80 25.74 -25.59
C GLY A 275 20.33 25.60 -25.68
N SER A 276 21.04 26.43 -24.91
CA SER A 276 22.49 26.43 -24.77
C SER A 276 22.94 25.25 -23.88
N PRO A 277 24.07 24.57 -24.17
CA PRO A 277 24.56 23.49 -23.32
C PRO A 277 25.27 24.07 -22.09
N GLY A 278 24.76 23.73 -20.90
CA GLY A 278 25.43 23.99 -19.63
C GLY A 278 26.49 22.94 -19.36
N ASP A 279 27.73 23.40 -19.23
CA ASP A 279 28.93 22.66 -18.82
C ASP A 279 28.72 21.83 -17.54
N ALA A 280 28.94 20.52 -17.66
CA ALA A 280 29.27 19.67 -16.52
C ALA A 280 30.80 19.75 -16.30
N ALA A 281 31.21 20.37 -15.19
CA ALA A 281 32.58 20.32 -14.72
C ALA A 281 32.81 19.00 -13.95
N PRO A 282 33.88 18.24 -14.25
CA PRO A 282 34.25 17.06 -13.48
C PRO A 282 35.12 17.43 -12.28
N GLU A 283 34.79 16.93 -11.09
CA GLU A 283 35.72 16.91 -9.95
C GLU A 283 36.65 15.69 -10.03
N PRO A 284 37.95 15.83 -9.68
CA PRO A 284 38.98 14.86 -10.02
C PRO A 284 39.10 13.70 -9.01
N ALA A 285 39.46 12.55 -9.57
CA ALA A 285 39.87 11.34 -8.88
C ALA A 285 41.08 11.55 -7.96
N ALA A 286 41.02 10.95 -6.77
CA ALA A 286 42.19 10.67 -5.94
C ALA A 286 42.62 9.21 -6.15
N ALA A 287 43.93 9.03 -6.39
CA ALA A 287 44.58 7.74 -6.64
C ALA A 287 44.67 6.86 -5.38
N PRO A 288 44.76 5.53 -5.53
CA PRO A 288 44.68 4.57 -4.43
C PRO A 288 45.99 4.46 -3.64
N ALA A 289 45.88 4.01 -2.38
CA ALA A 289 46.98 3.53 -1.57
C ALA A 289 46.99 2.00 -1.56
N ASP A 290 48.16 1.40 -1.81
CA ASP A 290 48.41 -0.04 -1.78
C ASP A 290 48.13 -0.67 -0.40
N PRO A 291 47.59 -1.89 -0.35
CA PRO A 291 47.85 -2.83 0.73
C PRO A 291 48.79 -3.97 0.32
N GLU A 292 49.81 -4.20 1.15
CA GLU A 292 50.71 -5.36 1.14
C GLU A 292 49.98 -6.62 1.70
N PRO A 293 50.33 -7.85 1.31
CA PRO A 293 49.41 -8.99 1.29
C PRO A 293 49.32 -9.73 2.63
N ALA A 294 48.11 -10.17 2.96
CA ALA A 294 47.85 -11.15 4.01
C ALA A 294 47.82 -12.58 3.42
N ALA A 295 48.24 -13.52 4.27
CA ALA A 295 48.63 -14.89 3.96
C ALA A 295 47.49 -15.84 3.58
N ASP A 296 47.83 -16.85 2.78
CA ASP A 296 47.02 -18.00 2.37
C ASP A 296 46.38 -18.76 3.54
N PRO A 297 45.13 -19.26 3.37
CA PRO A 297 44.69 -20.49 4.01
C PRO A 297 44.69 -21.67 3.03
N GLU A 298 45.36 -22.76 3.43
CA GLU A 298 45.24 -24.10 2.83
C GLU A 298 43.84 -24.72 3.07
N PRO A 299 43.41 -25.70 2.25
CA PRO A 299 42.03 -25.85 1.82
C PRO A 299 41.14 -26.68 2.75
N ALA A 300 39.87 -26.27 2.84
CA ALA A 300 38.78 -27.08 3.39
C ALA A 300 38.44 -28.24 2.44
N THR A 301 38.12 -29.38 3.04
CA THR A 301 37.77 -30.63 2.36
C THR A 301 36.31 -30.61 1.92
N GLU A 302 36.09 -30.91 0.63
CA GLU A 302 34.77 -31.10 0.02
C GLU A 302 33.96 -32.21 0.71
N ALA A 303 32.72 -31.91 1.10
CA ALA A 303 31.67 -32.89 1.33
C ALA A 303 30.49 -32.57 0.40
N ALA A 304 30.35 -33.37 -0.65
CA ALA A 304 29.25 -33.27 -1.61
C ALA A 304 27.96 -33.95 -1.11
N ALA A 305 26.85 -33.23 -1.34
CA ALA A 305 25.51 -33.73 -1.66
C ALA A 305 24.74 -34.58 -0.63
N ALA A 306 24.23 -33.93 0.42
CA ALA A 306 22.87 -34.16 0.89
C ALA A 306 22.05 -32.89 0.55
N GLY A 307 20.82 -33.05 0.05
CA GLY A 307 19.91 -31.90 -0.14
C GLY A 307 19.64 -31.17 1.18
N PRO A 308 19.17 -29.92 1.15
CA PRO A 308 18.91 -29.14 2.36
C PRO A 308 17.89 -29.86 3.25
N ASP A 309 18.08 -29.78 4.58
CA ASP A 309 17.16 -30.35 5.57
C ASP A 309 15.74 -29.81 5.36
N PRO A 310 14.72 -30.65 5.09
CA PRO A 310 13.36 -30.18 4.82
C PRO A 310 12.76 -29.30 5.93
N ALA A 311 13.08 -29.55 7.20
CA ALA A 311 12.60 -28.72 8.31
C ALA A 311 13.23 -27.32 8.32
N LEU A 312 14.50 -27.26 7.89
CA LEU A 312 15.24 -26.02 7.76
C LEU A 312 14.73 -25.20 6.56
N VAL A 313 14.38 -25.86 5.45
CA VAL A 313 13.74 -25.25 4.28
C VAL A 313 12.37 -24.65 4.64
N GLU A 314 11.54 -25.36 5.41
CA GLU A 314 10.24 -24.84 5.86
C GLU A 314 10.40 -23.61 6.76
N THR A 315 11.37 -23.64 7.66
CA THR A 315 11.72 -22.47 8.50
C THR A 315 12.21 -21.31 7.61
N GLY A 316 13.05 -21.59 6.62
CA GLY A 316 13.54 -20.61 5.66
C GLY A 316 12.45 -19.96 4.84
N ALA A 317 11.41 -20.72 4.44
CA ALA A 317 10.24 -20.17 3.76
C ALA A 317 9.45 -19.19 4.65
N GLN A 318 9.43 -19.38 5.96
CA GLN A 318 8.84 -18.42 6.90
C GLN A 318 9.69 -17.16 7.02
N VAL A 319 11.02 -17.31 7.11
CA VAL A 319 11.95 -16.17 7.12
C VAL A 319 11.86 -15.37 5.81
N PHE A 320 11.68 -16.06 4.67
CA PHE A 320 11.53 -15.44 3.35
C PHE A 320 10.34 -14.47 3.26
N ARG A 321 9.36 -14.54 4.17
CA ARG A 321 8.28 -13.53 4.25
C ARG A 321 8.82 -12.13 4.49
N LYS A 322 9.98 -11.98 5.12
CA LYS A 322 10.70 -10.70 5.27
C LYS A 322 11.22 -10.17 3.93
N CYS A 323 11.38 -11.04 2.93
CA CYS A 323 11.91 -10.73 1.60
C CYS A 323 10.82 -10.58 0.52
N GLN A 324 9.63 -11.18 0.74
CA GLN A 324 8.55 -11.31 -0.26
C GLN A 324 7.94 -9.98 -0.75
N ALA A 325 8.13 -8.91 0.03
CA ALA A 325 7.72 -7.56 -0.38
C ALA A 325 8.50 -7.10 -1.62
N CYS A 326 9.77 -7.48 -1.70
CA CYS A 326 10.72 -7.00 -2.71
C CYS A 326 11.15 -8.06 -3.71
N HIS A 327 11.06 -9.34 -3.35
CA HIS A 327 11.59 -10.45 -4.13
C HIS A 327 10.56 -11.54 -4.36
N GLU A 328 10.71 -12.24 -5.49
CA GLU A 328 9.97 -13.46 -5.81
C GLU A 328 10.94 -14.64 -6.02
N VAL A 329 10.42 -15.85 -5.81
CA VAL A 329 11.12 -17.13 -6.00
C VAL A 329 10.14 -18.10 -6.66
N GLY A 330 10.59 -18.87 -7.66
CA GLY A 330 9.79 -19.83 -8.42
C GLY A 330 10.01 -19.73 -9.94
N GLU A 331 9.36 -20.62 -10.71
CA GLU A 331 9.50 -20.72 -12.18
C GLU A 331 9.07 -19.44 -12.91
N ASP A 332 8.05 -18.74 -12.42
CA ASP A 332 7.50 -17.52 -13.01
C ASP A 332 7.92 -16.24 -12.26
N ALA A 333 8.97 -16.30 -11.44
CA ALA A 333 9.37 -15.20 -10.57
C ALA A 333 9.83 -13.97 -11.38
N ALA A 334 9.22 -12.82 -11.10
CA ALA A 334 9.50 -11.55 -11.76
C ALA A 334 10.40 -10.63 -10.92
N ASN A 335 11.08 -9.71 -11.59
CA ASN A 335 11.77 -8.59 -10.94
C ASN A 335 10.73 -7.62 -10.37
N ARG A 336 10.90 -7.22 -9.10
CA ARG A 336 10.07 -6.22 -8.41
C ARG A 336 10.95 -5.05 -7.94
N VAL A 337 10.82 -4.67 -6.66
CA VAL A 337 11.73 -3.73 -6.00
C VAL A 337 13.15 -4.29 -5.98
N GLY A 338 13.29 -5.61 -5.77
CA GLY A 338 14.52 -6.37 -5.95
C GLY A 338 14.42 -7.39 -7.11
N PRO A 339 15.54 -7.97 -7.56
CA PRO A 339 15.55 -9.01 -8.60
C PRO A 339 14.94 -10.32 -8.09
N HIS A 340 14.46 -11.17 -8.99
CA HIS A 340 14.03 -12.52 -8.57
C HIS A 340 15.20 -13.34 -7.98
N LEU A 341 14.89 -14.23 -7.04
CA LEU A 341 15.88 -15.00 -6.28
C LEU A 341 15.87 -16.50 -6.62
N THR A 342 15.12 -16.92 -7.64
CA THR A 342 15.24 -18.27 -8.23
C THR A 342 16.67 -18.52 -8.71
N ASP A 343 17.22 -19.69 -8.40
CA ASP A 343 18.61 -20.08 -8.71
C ASP A 343 19.68 -19.08 -8.20
N LEU A 344 19.49 -18.49 -7.02
CA LEU A 344 20.43 -17.49 -6.51
C LEU A 344 21.80 -18.08 -6.16
N VAL A 345 21.84 -19.24 -5.50
CA VAL A 345 23.09 -19.83 -5.00
C VAL A 345 23.95 -20.31 -6.18
N GLY A 346 25.18 -19.81 -6.26
CA GLY A 346 26.12 -20.04 -7.36
C GLY A 346 25.97 -19.09 -8.53
N ARG A 347 24.95 -18.22 -8.55
CA ARG A 347 24.73 -17.23 -9.61
C ARG A 347 25.73 -16.08 -9.48
N PRO A 348 26.25 -15.52 -10.60
CA PRO A 348 27.05 -14.32 -10.55
C PRO A 348 26.28 -13.17 -9.90
N ILE A 349 26.96 -12.41 -9.04
CA ILE A 349 26.34 -11.27 -8.36
C ILE A 349 25.95 -10.22 -9.41
N GLY A 350 24.80 -9.57 -9.22
CA GLY A 350 24.35 -8.50 -10.12
C GLY A 350 23.91 -8.95 -11.52
N SER A 351 23.60 -10.23 -11.75
CA SER A 351 23.45 -10.78 -13.11
C SER A 351 22.03 -11.04 -13.61
N VAL A 352 20.98 -10.69 -12.87
CA VAL A 352 19.61 -10.88 -13.34
C VAL A 352 19.28 -9.90 -14.46
N ASP A 353 18.86 -10.45 -15.61
CA ASP A 353 18.50 -9.66 -16.78
C ASP A 353 17.30 -8.72 -16.49
N GLY A 354 17.39 -7.50 -17.01
CA GLY A 354 16.34 -6.50 -16.88
C GLY A 354 16.19 -5.85 -15.49
N PHE A 355 17.06 -6.17 -14.52
CA PHE A 355 17.11 -5.48 -13.23
C PHE A 355 18.22 -4.41 -13.19
N ASN A 356 17.92 -3.24 -12.59
CA ASN A 356 18.86 -2.13 -12.50
C ASN A 356 19.62 -2.13 -11.16
N TYR A 357 20.80 -2.75 -11.13
CA TYR A 357 21.61 -2.89 -9.92
C TYR A 357 22.24 -1.56 -9.43
N SER A 358 22.76 -1.57 -8.20
CA SER A 358 23.64 -0.51 -7.66
C SER A 358 25.04 -0.65 -8.25
N ALA A 359 25.81 0.45 -8.26
CA ALA A 359 27.19 0.45 -8.76
C ALA A 359 28.04 -0.63 -8.10
N VAL A 360 27.90 -0.81 -6.78
CA VAL A 360 28.62 -1.83 -6.02
C VAL A 360 28.34 -3.27 -6.50
N PHE A 361 27.12 -3.58 -6.94
CA PHE A 361 26.80 -4.91 -7.47
C PHE A 361 27.27 -5.10 -8.91
N GLU A 362 27.32 -4.03 -9.72
CA GLU A 362 27.96 -4.09 -11.04
C GLU A 362 29.48 -4.27 -10.93
N GLU A 363 30.11 -3.68 -9.92
CA GLU A 363 31.53 -3.88 -9.62
C GLU A 363 31.82 -5.33 -9.19
N ALA A 364 31.02 -5.88 -8.27
CA ALA A 364 31.12 -7.29 -7.87
C ALA A 364 30.93 -8.24 -9.07
N ARG A 365 29.98 -7.93 -9.96
CA ARG A 365 29.78 -8.68 -11.21
C ARG A 365 31.01 -8.61 -12.11
N ALA A 366 31.62 -7.45 -12.26
CA ALA A 366 32.82 -7.25 -13.07
C ALA A 366 34.05 -7.96 -12.48
N ALA A 367 34.12 -8.08 -11.14
CA ALA A 367 35.14 -8.86 -10.44
C ALA A 367 34.95 -10.38 -10.60
N GLY A 368 33.75 -10.82 -11.03
CA GLY A 368 33.42 -12.23 -11.22
C GLY A 368 32.92 -12.91 -9.95
N ASP A 369 32.44 -12.14 -8.97
CA ASP A 369 31.94 -12.68 -7.72
C ASP A 369 30.63 -13.45 -7.93
N VAL A 370 30.45 -14.50 -7.13
CA VAL A 370 29.26 -15.37 -7.16
C VAL A 370 28.64 -15.45 -5.76
N TRP A 371 27.34 -15.71 -5.72
CA TRP A 371 26.61 -15.97 -4.48
C TRP A 371 26.90 -17.37 -3.94
N THR A 372 28.01 -17.56 -3.22
CA THR A 372 28.20 -18.78 -2.41
C THR A 372 27.28 -18.75 -1.19
N GLU A 373 27.08 -19.91 -0.53
CA GLU A 373 26.26 -19.96 0.68
C GLU A 373 26.86 -19.10 1.80
N GLU A 374 28.18 -19.09 1.93
CA GLU A 374 28.91 -18.29 2.92
C GLU A 374 28.80 -16.80 2.63
N HIS A 375 28.99 -16.41 1.37
CA HIS A 375 28.91 -15.00 0.97
C HIS A 375 27.47 -14.48 1.07
N LEU A 376 26.49 -15.32 0.73
CA LEU A 376 25.08 -14.99 0.92
C LEU A 376 24.74 -14.85 2.40
N ALA A 377 25.26 -15.72 3.27
CA ALA A 377 25.03 -15.62 4.72
C ALA A 377 25.62 -14.32 5.30
N GLU A 378 26.84 -13.95 4.91
CA GLU A 378 27.47 -12.68 5.32
C GLU A 378 26.64 -11.47 4.85
N PHE A 379 26.24 -11.46 3.58
CA PHE A 379 25.41 -10.40 3.03
C PHE A 379 24.04 -10.32 3.71
N LEU A 380 23.42 -11.45 4.06
CA LEU A 380 22.14 -11.48 4.76
C LEU A 380 22.25 -10.99 6.21
N ALA A 381 23.41 -11.12 6.85
CA ALA A 381 23.66 -10.61 8.20
C ALA A 381 23.76 -9.08 8.22
N ASP A 382 24.49 -8.47 7.26
CA ASP A 382 24.64 -7.01 7.16
C ASP A 382 24.81 -6.55 5.69
N PRO A 383 23.72 -6.36 4.94
CA PRO A 383 23.81 -5.99 3.54
C PRO A 383 24.58 -4.70 3.26
N ARG A 384 24.44 -3.71 4.15
CA ARG A 384 25.05 -2.38 3.97
C ARG A 384 26.51 -2.38 4.38
N GLY A 385 26.89 -3.21 5.35
CA GLY A 385 28.28 -3.44 5.72
C GLY A 385 29.03 -4.24 4.66
N THR A 386 28.45 -5.32 4.16
CA THR A 386 29.07 -6.18 3.14
C THR A 386 29.16 -5.49 1.78
N TYR A 387 28.12 -4.78 1.37
CA TYR A 387 28.09 -4.02 0.10
C TYR A 387 27.67 -2.56 0.30
N PRO A 388 28.61 -1.69 0.72
CA PRO A 388 28.35 -0.27 0.88
C PRO A 388 27.84 0.36 -0.42
N GLY A 389 26.71 1.08 -0.34
CA GLY A 389 26.04 1.64 -1.53
C GLY A 389 25.08 0.67 -2.24
N THR A 390 24.79 -0.49 -1.64
CA THR A 390 23.69 -1.33 -2.08
C THR A 390 22.36 -0.57 -2.05
N LYS A 391 21.54 -0.79 -3.08
CA LYS A 391 20.14 -0.28 -3.11
C LYS A 391 19.19 -1.13 -2.27
N MET A 392 19.63 -2.28 -1.75
CA MET A 392 18.82 -3.14 -0.90
C MET A 392 18.71 -2.52 0.49
N SER A 393 17.57 -1.88 0.78
CA SER A 393 17.28 -1.26 2.08
C SER A 393 16.79 -2.30 3.09
N PHE A 394 17.62 -3.28 3.42
CA PHE A 394 17.34 -4.31 4.41
C PHE A 394 18.38 -4.24 5.54
N GLY A 395 17.92 -4.28 6.80
CA GLY A 395 18.78 -4.13 7.98
C GLY A 395 19.62 -5.35 8.33
N GLY A 396 19.38 -6.49 7.67
CA GLY A 396 20.04 -7.76 7.95
C GLY A 396 19.25 -8.65 8.92
N LEU A 397 19.57 -9.94 8.90
CA LEU A 397 19.04 -10.94 9.82
C LEU A 397 19.97 -11.04 11.03
N ARG A 398 19.42 -10.88 12.25
CA ARG A 398 20.23 -10.90 13.49
C ARG A 398 20.53 -12.31 14.02
N LYS A 399 19.78 -13.32 13.61
CA LYS A 399 19.89 -14.69 14.12
C LYS A 399 20.54 -15.58 13.07
N ASP A 400 21.65 -16.19 13.43
CA ASP A 400 22.39 -17.13 12.56
C ASP A 400 21.50 -18.29 12.09
N ASP A 401 20.60 -18.78 12.96
CA ASP A 401 19.64 -19.83 12.62
C ASP A 401 18.64 -19.39 11.53
N GLU A 402 18.21 -18.12 11.53
CA GLU A 402 17.34 -17.56 10.48
C GLU A 402 18.09 -17.41 9.16
N ILE A 403 19.37 -17.02 9.20
CA ILE A 403 20.23 -16.94 8.02
C ILE A 403 20.42 -18.33 7.41
N ALA A 404 20.82 -19.31 8.22
CA ALA A 404 21.02 -20.69 7.77
C ALA A 404 19.74 -21.28 7.16
N ALA A 405 18.58 -21.01 7.79
CA ALA A 405 17.28 -21.42 7.26
C ALA A 405 16.97 -20.78 5.91
N LEU A 406 17.17 -19.47 5.78
CA LEU A 406 16.91 -18.74 4.53
C LEU A 406 17.83 -19.20 3.39
N VAL A 407 19.13 -19.43 3.67
CA VAL A 407 20.09 -19.97 2.69
C VAL A 407 19.67 -21.37 2.23
N ALA A 408 19.25 -22.24 3.15
CA ALA A 408 18.76 -23.58 2.81
C ALA A 408 17.51 -23.52 1.91
N TYR A 409 16.58 -22.61 2.21
CA TYR A 409 15.39 -22.38 1.38
C TYR A 409 15.76 -21.88 -0.04
N LEU A 410 16.59 -20.86 -0.15
CA LEU A 410 17.01 -20.31 -1.46
C LEU A 410 17.83 -21.32 -2.28
N ARG A 411 18.59 -22.19 -1.63
CA ARG A 411 19.26 -23.33 -2.28
C ARG A 411 18.26 -24.36 -2.81
N SER A 412 17.20 -24.65 -2.06
CA SER A 412 16.17 -25.60 -2.49
C SER A 412 15.38 -25.07 -3.69
N ALA A 413 15.20 -23.75 -3.76
CA ALA A 413 14.45 -23.08 -4.82
C ALA A 413 15.18 -22.97 -6.16
N GLY A 414 16.38 -23.54 -6.29
CA GLY A 414 17.10 -23.69 -7.55
C GLY A 414 17.46 -25.13 -7.92
N ALA A 415 16.83 -26.11 -7.26
CA ALA A 415 17.14 -27.53 -7.44
C ALA A 415 16.05 -28.33 -8.18
N GLU A 416 15.06 -27.67 -8.79
CA GLU A 416 14.00 -28.31 -9.58
C GLU A 416 14.22 -28.22 -11.09
#